data_AF-A0A4R4WLN1-F1
#
_entry.id   AF-A0A4R4WLN1-F1
#
_cell.length_a   1.000
_cell.length_b   1.000
_cell.length_c   1.000
_cell.angle_alpha   90.00
_cell.angle_beta   90.00
_cell.angle_gamma   90.00
#
_symmetry.space_group_name_H-M   'P 1'
#
loop_
_entity.id
_entity.type
_entity.pdbx_description
1 polymer ?
#
loop_
_entity_poly.entity_id
_entity_poly.type
_entity_poly.pdbx_seq_one_letter_code
_entity_poly.pdbx_strand_id
1 'polypeptide(L)'
;MTLLAIPGLALWDGIVDVFNAIMTPLYHAVAALLVGWHWLLSHVLDPNGGWAWALSIAGLTIVIRTLLIPLFVRQIRSSRNMQLLQPKMKELQKKYGHDREKLGQEMMKLYKETGTNPFSSCLPLLLQSPVFLALFRVLDGASKGESHSSIITPHVDSLRHAKIFGAEISQTFLRANGDGSANVKVVAVVLIILMTATMFITQLQLMRKNMPKEALEGQAAQMQKIMLYVFPIFFLIGGFNFPIGVLIYWFVSNVWTMGQQFYVIRRNPAPGTPAYDAMEARKREHNLRKGRPAEDGLAIADDTTETTTDRRPAQRQQPKRQSRSNRKGGGGAPGAATSAAGASADSDANAASNGQASPSAKPEAAKKTQAGAAKKQPAGKKGSTAKRQPAAKSAAQKKAAQKKSGGSR
;
A
#
# COMPACT_ATOMS: atom_id res chain seq x y z
N MET A 1 23.97 -29.43 33.13
CA MET A 1 23.99 -28.08 32.54
C MET A 1 22.71 -27.86 31.75
N THR A 2 21.64 -27.43 32.42
CA THR A 2 20.42 -26.95 31.76
C THR A 2 20.62 -25.48 31.43
N LEU A 3 21.10 -25.20 30.21
CA LEU A 3 21.14 -23.85 29.68
C LEU A 3 19.71 -23.29 29.66
N LEU A 4 19.55 -22.07 30.17
CA LEU A 4 18.28 -21.39 30.31
C LEU A 4 17.51 -21.39 28.99
N ALA A 5 16.30 -21.95 29.00
CA ALA A 5 15.33 -21.73 27.94
C ALA A 5 14.85 -20.27 28.01
N ILE A 6 15.63 -19.36 27.43
CA ILE A 6 15.32 -17.94 27.36
C ILE A 6 14.06 -17.78 26.50
N PRO A 7 12.92 -17.26 27.02
CA PRO A 7 11.67 -17.20 26.27
C PRO A 7 11.74 -16.36 24.98
N GLY A 8 12.75 -15.51 24.84
CA GLY A 8 13.03 -14.74 23.63
C GLY A 8 13.49 -15.58 22.44
N LEU A 9 14.07 -16.77 22.65
CA LEU A 9 14.47 -17.67 21.56
C LEU A 9 13.24 -18.30 20.91
N ALA A 10 12.34 -18.90 21.69
CA ALA A 10 11.13 -19.55 21.14
C ALA A 10 10.22 -18.59 20.34
N LEU A 11 10.14 -17.31 20.72
CA LEU A 11 9.44 -16.29 19.93
C LEU A 11 10.16 -16.01 18.60
N TRP A 12 11.49 -15.95 18.62
CA TRP A 12 12.32 -15.73 17.44
C TRP A 12 12.27 -16.90 16.48
N ASP A 13 12.36 -18.13 16.99
CA ASP A 13 12.23 -19.37 16.23
C ASP A 13 10.87 -19.42 15.53
N GLY A 14 9.77 -19.13 16.24
CA GLY A 14 8.43 -19.03 15.63
C GLY A 14 8.29 -17.93 14.57
N ILE A 15 8.99 -16.79 14.71
CA ILE A 15 9.04 -15.75 13.67
C ILE A 15 9.82 -16.24 12.44
N VAL A 16 10.93 -16.94 12.64
CA VAL A 16 11.76 -17.52 11.58
C VAL A 16 11.00 -18.63 10.85
N ASP A 17 10.26 -19.48 11.56
CA ASP A 17 9.43 -20.54 10.98
C ASP A 17 8.31 -19.96 10.11
N VAL A 18 7.57 -18.96 10.61
CA VAL A 18 6.55 -18.25 9.81
C VAL A 18 7.17 -17.57 8.59
N PHE A 19 8.35 -16.95 8.75
CA PHE A 19 9.07 -16.34 7.64
C PHE A 19 9.48 -17.37 6.58
N ASN A 20 10.03 -18.52 6.99
CA ASN A 20 10.43 -19.60 6.10
C ASN A 20 9.21 -20.24 5.42
N ALA A 21 8.11 -20.46 6.14
CA ALA A 21 6.86 -20.99 5.58
C ALA A 21 6.28 -20.09 4.48
N ILE A 22 6.42 -18.76 4.60
CA ILE A 22 6.00 -17.79 3.58
C ILE A 22 7.03 -17.68 2.44
N MET A 23 8.32 -17.74 2.75
CA MET A 23 9.41 -17.54 1.79
C MET A 23 9.68 -18.73 0.88
N THR A 24 9.67 -19.96 1.39
CA THR A 24 9.97 -21.17 0.61
C THR A 24 9.08 -21.33 -0.64
N PRO A 25 7.72 -21.28 -0.56
CA PRO A 25 6.89 -21.35 -1.75
C PRO A 25 7.10 -20.13 -2.68
N LEU A 26 7.47 -18.97 -2.14
CA LEU A 26 7.77 -17.78 -2.93
C LEU A 26 9.11 -17.91 -3.68
N TYR A 27 10.14 -18.52 -3.10
CA TYR A 27 11.39 -18.86 -3.80
C TYR A 27 11.12 -19.82 -4.96
N HIS A 28 10.29 -20.84 -4.74
CA HIS A 28 9.87 -21.76 -5.81
C HIS A 28 9.10 -21.04 -6.91
N ALA A 29 8.10 -20.22 -6.58
CA ALA A 29 7.32 -19.47 -7.57
C ALA A 29 8.17 -18.47 -8.37
N VAL A 30 9.09 -17.75 -7.72
CA VAL A 30 10.01 -16.81 -8.37
C VAL A 30 11.01 -17.55 -9.26
N ALA A 31 11.59 -18.66 -8.79
CA ALA A 31 12.48 -19.50 -9.59
C ALA A 31 11.75 -20.10 -10.80
N ALA A 32 10.52 -20.61 -10.63
CA ALA A 32 9.70 -21.15 -11.72
C ALA A 32 9.41 -20.12 -12.81
N LEU A 33 9.02 -18.91 -12.42
CA LEU A 33 8.79 -17.82 -13.38
C LEU A 33 10.08 -17.37 -14.07
N LEU A 34 11.21 -17.30 -13.34
CA LEU A 34 12.50 -16.93 -13.92
C LEU A 34 12.99 -17.97 -14.93
N VAL A 35 12.98 -19.26 -14.55
CA VAL A 35 13.39 -20.38 -15.42
C VAL A 35 12.40 -20.56 -16.58
N GLY A 36 11.10 -20.34 -16.37
CA GLY A 36 10.09 -20.37 -17.43
C GLY A 36 10.30 -19.30 -18.50
N TRP A 37 10.63 -18.06 -18.09
CA TRP A 37 11.05 -17.02 -19.04
C TRP A 37 12.37 -17.36 -19.72
N HIS A 38 13.32 -17.95 -18.99
CA HIS A 38 14.61 -18.35 -19.57
C HIS A 38 14.43 -19.41 -20.65
N TRP A 39 13.69 -20.47 -20.36
CA TRP A 39 13.30 -21.51 -21.30
C TRP A 39 12.58 -20.94 -22.53
N LEU A 40 11.63 -20.01 -22.35
CA LEU A 40 10.95 -19.36 -23.47
C LEU A 40 11.92 -18.58 -24.36
N LEU A 41 12.81 -17.79 -23.76
CA LEU A 41 13.79 -16.97 -24.48
C LEU A 41 14.92 -17.79 -25.13
N SER A 42 15.23 -18.97 -24.57
CA SER A 42 16.21 -19.94 -25.10
C SER A 42 15.83 -20.52 -26.48
N HIS A 43 14.59 -20.30 -26.96
CA HIS A 43 14.18 -20.64 -28.32
C HIS A 43 14.72 -19.68 -29.39
N VAL A 44 15.18 -18.48 -28.99
CA VAL A 44 15.62 -17.40 -29.90
C VAL A 44 17.00 -16.84 -29.52
N LEU A 45 17.39 -16.97 -28.25
CA LEU A 45 18.65 -16.50 -27.69
C LEU A 45 19.49 -17.68 -27.20
N ASP A 46 20.81 -17.51 -27.15
CA ASP A 46 21.72 -18.48 -26.54
C ASP A 46 21.29 -18.81 -25.08
N PRO A 47 21.01 -20.08 -24.75
CA PRO A 47 20.65 -20.51 -23.40
C PRO A 47 21.73 -20.25 -22.33
N ASN A 48 22.97 -19.99 -22.72
CA ASN A 48 24.05 -19.59 -21.80
C ASN A 48 24.42 -18.09 -21.93
N GLY A 49 23.70 -17.36 -22.78
CA GLY A 49 23.93 -15.95 -23.03
C GLY A 49 23.35 -15.05 -21.94
N GLY A 50 24.07 -13.98 -21.58
CA GLY A 50 23.58 -13.01 -20.59
C GLY A 50 22.26 -12.33 -20.99
N TRP A 51 21.95 -12.24 -22.28
CA TRP A 51 20.68 -11.68 -22.74
C TRP A 51 19.47 -12.54 -22.40
N ALA A 52 19.57 -13.88 -22.45
CA ALA A 52 18.49 -14.76 -22.04
C ALA A 52 18.17 -14.55 -20.55
N TRP A 53 19.20 -14.56 -19.69
CA TRP A 53 19.05 -14.30 -18.26
C TRP A 53 18.56 -12.89 -17.93
N ALA A 54 19.13 -11.85 -18.55
CA ALA A 54 18.73 -10.46 -18.31
C ALA A 54 17.27 -10.18 -18.70
N LEU A 55 16.84 -10.69 -19.87
CA LEU A 55 15.45 -10.56 -20.32
C LEU A 55 14.49 -11.45 -19.51
N SER A 56 14.98 -12.56 -18.93
CA SER A 56 14.18 -13.38 -18.01
C SER A 56 13.90 -12.66 -16.70
N ILE A 57 14.90 -11.98 -16.14
CA ILE A 57 14.75 -11.11 -14.97
C ILE A 57 13.76 -9.97 -15.29
N ALA A 58 13.82 -9.41 -16.50
CA ALA A 58 12.89 -8.37 -16.93
C ALA A 58 11.44 -8.89 -17.09
N GLY A 59 11.24 -10.02 -17.77
CA GLY A 59 9.95 -10.66 -17.97
C GLY A 59 9.28 -11.08 -16.66
N LEU A 60 10.04 -11.71 -15.76
CA LEU A 60 9.63 -12.00 -14.38
C LEU A 60 9.10 -10.74 -13.68
N THR A 61 9.89 -9.66 -13.74
CA THR A 61 9.55 -8.38 -13.09
C THR A 61 8.24 -7.82 -13.64
N ILE A 62 8.06 -7.82 -14.96
CA ILE A 62 6.84 -7.37 -15.64
C ILE A 62 5.63 -8.22 -15.22
N VAL A 63 5.75 -9.55 -15.18
CA VAL A 63 4.67 -10.45 -14.77
C VAL A 63 4.25 -10.19 -13.32
N ILE A 64 5.20 -10.20 -12.38
CA ILE A 64 4.89 -9.98 -10.96
C ILE A 64 4.28 -8.58 -10.75
N ARG A 65 4.86 -7.55 -11.37
CA ARG A 65 4.31 -6.19 -11.26
C ARG A 65 2.90 -6.08 -11.84
N THR A 66 2.60 -6.78 -12.94
CA THR A 66 1.27 -6.84 -13.54
C THR A 66 0.25 -7.49 -12.60
N LEU A 67 0.59 -8.64 -12.00
CA LEU A 67 -0.25 -9.32 -11.01
C LEU A 67 -0.54 -8.45 -9.77
N LEU A 68 0.40 -7.59 -9.39
CA LEU A 68 0.25 -6.68 -8.24
C LEU A 68 -0.52 -5.38 -8.56
N ILE A 69 -0.81 -5.04 -9.83
CA ILE A 69 -1.57 -3.84 -10.22
C ILE A 69 -2.86 -3.62 -9.40
N PRO A 70 -3.80 -4.58 -9.26
CA PRO A 70 -5.05 -4.35 -8.52
C PRO A 70 -4.80 -3.99 -7.05
N LEU A 71 -3.74 -4.52 -6.47
CA LEU A 71 -3.35 -4.28 -5.08
C LEU A 71 -2.66 -2.92 -4.92
N PHE A 72 -1.76 -2.55 -5.84
CA PHE A 72 -1.22 -1.20 -5.95
C PHE A 72 -2.34 -0.15 -6.14
N VAL A 73 -3.36 -0.41 -6.95
CA VAL A 73 -4.50 0.52 -7.14
C VAL A 73 -5.27 0.74 -5.82
N ARG A 74 -5.54 -0.32 -5.04
CA ARG A 74 -6.17 -0.18 -3.70
C ARG A 74 -5.31 0.67 -2.77
N GLN A 75 -4.01 0.44 -2.77
CA GLN A 75 -3.03 1.10 -1.91
C GLN A 75 -2.80 2.58 -2.31
N ILE A 76 -2.82 2.92 -3.60
CA ILE A 76 -2.84 4.30 -4.11
C ILE A 76 -4.12 5.03 -3.68
N ARG A 77 -5.30 4.39 -3.75
CA ARG A 77 -6.57 4.98 -3.27
C ARG A 77 -6.49 5.33 -1.78
N SER A 78 -5.93 4.44 -0.97
CA SER A 78 -5.75 4.69 0.47
C SER A 78 -4.77 5.85 0.73
N SER A 79 -3.65 5.91 0.00
CA SER A 79 -2.70 7.04 0.10
C SER A 79 -3.34 8.38 -0.30
N ARG A 80 -4.23 8.39 -1.32
CA ARG A 80 -4.99 9.59 -1.70
C ARG A 80 -5.95 10.05 -0.60
N ASN A 81 -6.65 9.13 0.07
CA ASN A 81 -7.52 9.48 1.19
C ASN A 81 -6.72 10.15 2.32
N MET A 82 -5.50 9.69 2.59
CA MET A 82 -4.59 10.35 3.54
C MET A 82 -4.19 11.78 3.11
N GLN A 83 -4.02 12.03 1.80
CA GLN A 83 -3.75 13.38 1.30
C GLN A 83 -4.93 14.35 1.55
N LEU A 84 -6.17 13.89 1.40
CA LEU A 84 -7.38 14.68 1.69
C LEU A 84 -7.52 15.06 3.17
N LEU A 85 -6.88 14.32 4.08
CA LEU A 85 -6.89 14.64 5.52
C LEU A 85 -5.84 15.67 5.94
N GLN A 86 -4.86 16.00 5.08
CA GLN A 86 -3.81 16.96 5.43
C GLN A 86 -4.30 18.32 5.96
N PRO A 87 -5.33 18.98 5.40
CA PRO A 87 -5.85 20.23 5.99
C PRO A 87 -6.35 20.02 7.43
N LYS A 88 -7.16 18.99 7.69
CA LYS A 88 -7.68 18.67 9.04
C LYS A 88 -6.55 18.31 10.01
N MET A 89 -5.53 17.59 9.56
CA MET A 89 -4.32 17.31 10.36
C MET A 89 -3.54 18.59 10.70
N LYS A 90 -3.43 19.56 9.77
CA LYS A 90 -2.82 20.87 10.04
C LYS A 90 -3.64 21.70 11.02
N GLU A 91 -4.98 21.66 10.95
CA GLU A 91 -5.83 22.33 11.94
C GLU A 91 -5.64 21.76 13.35
N LEU A 92 -5.55 20.43 13.49
CA LEU A 92 -5.21 19.77 14.74
C LEU A 92 -3.83 20.21 15.25
N GLN A 93 -2.83 20.30 14.37
CA GLN A 93 -1.50 20.82 14.73
C GLN A 93 -1.54 22.30 15.16
N LYS A 94 -2.41 23.13 14.58
CA LYS A 94 -2.61 24.52 15.03
C LYS A 94 -3.34 24.60 16.38
N LYS A 95 -4.36 23.76 16.60
CA LYS A 95 -5.19 23.75 17.83
C LYS A 95 -4.47 23.11 19.02
N TYR A 96 -3.70 22.04 18.80
CA TYR A 96 -3.09 21.21 19.84
C TYR A 96 -1.58 21.04 19.71
N GLY A 97 -0.88 21.79 18.84
CA GLY A 97 0.56 21.64 18.64
C GLY A 97 1.43 21.85 19.90
N HIS A 98 0.90 22.55 20.90
CA HIS A 98 1.51 22.75 22.21
C HIS A 98 1.36 21.53 23.15
N ASP A 99 0.37 20.66 22.92
CA ASP A 99 0.08 19.45 23.70
C ASP A 99 0.20 18.22 22.80
N ARG A 100 1.39 17.60 22.82
CA ARG A 100 1.70 16.43 21.99
C ARG A 100 0.82 15.22 22.30
N GLU A 101 0.35 15.07 23.54
CA GLU A 101 -0.47 13.93 23.93
C GLU A 101 -1.87 14.08 23.37
N LYS A 102 -2.51 15.24 23.58
CA LYS A 102 -3.82 15.57 23.03
C LYS A 102 -3.81 15.63 21.51
N LEU A 103 -2.75 16.17 20.90
CA LEU A 103 -2.54 16.11 19.45
C LEU A 103 -2.54 14.66 18.95
N GLY A 104 -1.82 13.75 19.62
CA GLY A 104 -1.79 12.33 19.26
C GLY A 104 -3.18 11.66 19.37
N GLN A 105 -3.92 11.96 20.43
CA GLN A 105 -5.28 11.45 20.65
C GLN A 105 -6.26 11.94 19.57
N GLU A 106 -6.33 13.25 19.33
CA GLU A 106 -7.24 13.82 18.33
C GLU A 106 -6.83 13.41 16.90
N MET A 107 -5.53 13.27 16.59
CA MET A 107 -5.09 12.74 15.29
C MET A 107 -5.55 11.30 15.07
N MET A 108 -5.46 10.45 16.10
CA MET A 108 -5.95 9.07 16.02
C MET A 108 -7.48 8.99 15.94
N LYS A 109 -8.19 9.92 16.60
CA LYS A 109 -9.64 10.06 16.50
C LYS A 109 -10.06 10.49 15.10
N LEU A 110 -9.42 11.51 14.52
CA LEU A 110 -9.63 11.94 13.13
C LEU A 110 -9.44 10.78 12.14
N TYR A 111 -8.39 9.96 12.30
CA TYR A 111 -8.18 8.77 11.46
C TYR A 111 -9.30 7.73 11.59
N LYS A 112 -9.83 7.51 12.80
CA LYS A 112 -10.95 6.59 13.06
C LYS A 112 -12.26 7.12 12.46
N GLU A 113 -12.61 8.38 12.71
CA GLU A 113 -13.83 9.03 12.21
C GLU A 113 -13.87 9.08 10.68
N THR A 114 -12.72 9.27 10.04
CA THR A 114 -12.58 9.32 8.57
C THR A 114 -12.26 7.97 7.93
N GLY A 115 -12.31 6.87 8.70
CA GLY A 115 -12.06 5.51 8.22
C GLY A 115 -10.69 5.28 7.57
N THR A 116 -9.71 6.15 7.83
CA THR A 116 -8.44 6.20 7.09
C THR A 116 -7.28 5.71 7.94
N ASN A 117 -6.60 4.65 7.50
CA ASN A 117 -5.52 4.00 8.24
C ASN A 117 -4.12 4.57 7.87
N PRO A 118 -3.32 5.09 8.81
CA PRO A 118 -1.96 5.57 8.52
C PRO A 118 -1.01 4.51 7.98
N PHE A 119 -1.13 3.25 8.42
CA PHE A 119 -0.28 2.15 7.96
C PHE A 119 -0.53 1.75 6.49
N SER A 120 -1.70 2.07 5.94
CA SER A 120 -2.00 1.77 4.54
C SER A 120 -1.15 2.58 3.54
N SER A 121 -0.47 3.65 3.99
CA SER A 121 0.49 4.39 3.17
C SER A 121 1.87 3.70 3.05
N CYS A 122 2.31 2.90 4.03
CA CYS A 122 3.55 2.13 3.96
C CYS A 122 3.35 0.67 3.49
N LEU A 123 2.10 0.26 3.29
CA LEU A 123 1.70 -1.04 2.72
C LEU A 123 2.42 -1.46 1.42
N PRO A 124 2.76 -0.62 0.42
CA PRO A 124 3.43 -1.12 -0.79
C PRO A 124 4.80 -1.70 -0.47
N LEU A 125 5.55 -1.06 0.45
CA LEU A 125 6.89 -1.47 0.81
C LEU A 125 6.87 -2.80 1.57
N LEU A 126 5.91 -2.97 2.48
CA LEU A 126 5.68 -4.19 3.26
C LEU A 126 5.20 -5.37 2.41
N LEU A 127 4.39 -5.10 1.38
CA LEU A 127 3.90 -6.11 0.44
C LEU A 127 4.94 -6.50 -0.62
N GLN A 128 5.78 -5.54 -1.02
CA GLN A 128 6.82 -5.77 -2.02
C GLN A 128 8.08 -6.40 -1.41
N SER A 129 8.37 -6.20 -0.12
CA SER A 129 9.58 -6.76 0.50
C SER A 129 9.66 -8.29 0.47
N PRO A 130 8.60 -9.11 0.67
CA PRO A 130 8.64 -10.56 0.49
C PRO A 130 9.07 -10.97 -0.93
N VAL A 131 8.43 -10.37 -1.94
CA VAL A 131 8.70 -10.61 -3.37
C VAL A 131 10.12 -10.21 -3.75
N PHE A 132 10.56 -9.04 -3.28
CA PHE A 132 11.91 -8.54 -3.50
C PHE A 132 12.96 -9.45 -2.84
N LEU A 133 12.76 -9.85 -1.58
CA LEU A 133 13.68 -10.72 -0.86
C LEU A 133 13.79 -12.11 -1.51
N ALA A 134 12.68 -12.64 -2.03
CA ALA A 134 12.68 -13.90 -2.77
C ALA A 134 13.52 -13.81 -4.05
N LEU A 135 13.29 -12.80 -4.90
CA LEU A 135 14.10 -12.62 -6.10
C LEU A 135 15.56 -12.28 -5.80
N PHE A 136 15.79 -11.41 -4.82
CA PHE A 136 17.14 -11.05 -4.39
C PHE A 136 17.92 -12.28 -3.96
N ARG A 137 17.37 -13.13 -3.07
CA ARG A 137 18.05 -14.36 -2.64
C ARG A 137 18.23 -15.36 -3.79
N VAL A 138 17.23 -15.55 -4.65
CA VAL A 138 17.36 -16.46 -5.80
C VAL A 138 18.52 -16.03 -6.73
N LEU A 139 18.68 -14.73 -7.01
CA LEU A 139 19.76 -14.22 -7.87
C LEU A 139 21.12 -14.13 -7.15
N ASP A 140 21.15 -13.62 -5.92
CA ASP A 140 22.37 -13.47 -5.11
C ASP A 140 22.94 -14.84 -4.69
N GLY A 141 22.07 -15.79 -4.33
CA GLY A 141 22.44 -17.18 -4.09
C GLY A 141 23.03 -17.82 -5.36
N ALA A 142 22.31 -17.75 -6.49
CA ALA A 142 22.81 -18.32 -7.76
C ALA A 142 24.15 -17.68 -8.19
N SER A 143 24.35 -16.39 -7.93
CA SER A 143 25.63 -15.70 -8.19
C SER A 143 26.81 -16.27 -7.40
N LYS A 144 26.55 -16.83 -6.21
CA LYS A 144 27.53 -17.48 -5.33
C LYS A 144 27.65 -18.99 -5.59
N GLY A 145 26.71 -19.57 -6.33
CA GLY A 145 26.57 -21.02 -6.52
C GLY A 145 25.65 -21.71 -5.51
N GLU A 146 24.94 -20.94 -4.70
CA GLU A 146 23.92 -21.43 -3.77
C GLU A 146 22.56 -21.49 -4.49
N SER A 147 21.67 -22.39 -4.05
CA SER A 147 20.31 -22.46 -4.58
C SER A 147 19.27 -22.46 -3.46
N HIS A 148 18.30 -21.55 -3.57
CA HIS A 148 17.14 -21.48 -2.68
C HIS A 148 15.89 -22.18 -3.24
N SER A 149 16.00 -22.86 -4.39
CA SER A 149 14.89 -23.59 -5.02
C SER A 149 15.42 -24.68 -5.94
N SER A 150 14.93 -25.91 -5.78
CA SER A 150 15.22 -27.04 -6.67
C SER A 150 15.02 -26.75 -8.16
N ILE A 151 14.18 -25.76 -8.50
CA ILE A 151 13.85 -25.36 -9.87
C ILE A 151 14.99 -24.57 -10.52
N ILE A 152 15.71 -23.72 -9.77
CA ILE A 152 16.85 -22.97 -10.34
C ILE A 152 18.16 -23.75 -10.26
N THR A 153 18.27 -24.75 -9.38
CA THR A 153 19.49 -25.55 -9.19
C THR A 153 20.14 -26.04 -10.51
N PRO A 154 19.42 -26.59 -11.51
CA PRO A 154 20.03 -27.05 -12.77
C PRO A 154 20.59 -25.91 -13.65
N HIS A 155 20.23 -24.66 -13.34
CA HIS A 155 20.53 -23.47 -14.13
C HIS A 155 21.51 -22.51 -13.43
N VAL A 156 21.93 -22.81 -12.20
CA VAL A 156 22.82 -21.94 -11.41
C VAL A 156 24.11 -21.62 -12.16
N ASP A 157 24.77 -22.62 -12.75
CA ASP A 157 26.06 -22.39 -13.42
C ASP A 157 25.90 -21.66 -14.77
N SER A 158 24.80 -21.89 -15.50
CA SER A 158 24.44 -21.11 -16.68
C SER A 158 24.26 -19.63 -16.31
N LEU A 159 23.46 -19.32 -15.28
CA LEU A 159 23.29 -17.95 -14.78
C LEU A 159 24.61 -17.35 -14.30
N ARG A 160 25.43 -18.14 -13.59
CA ARG A 160 26.70 -17.68 -12.99
C ARG A 160 27.68 -17.18 -14.05
N HIS A 161 27.81 -17.92 -15.15
CA HIS A 161 28.78 -17.62 -16.22
C HIS A 161 28.19 -16.83 -17.39
N ALA A 162 26.89 -16.54 -17.38
CA ALA A 162 26.22 -15.77 -18.43
C ALA A 162 26.79 -14.34 -18.55
N LYS A 163 27.30 -14.00 -19.73
CA LYS A 163 27.91 -12.68 -20.01
C LYS A 163 26.99 -11.76 -20.81
N ILE A 164 26.82 -10.53 -20.35
CA ILE A 164 26.14 -9.43 -21.06
C ILE A 164 27.13 -8.29 -21.27
N PHE A 165 27.35 -7.86 -22.52
CA PHE A 165 28.45 -6.94 -22.87
C PHE A 165 29.84 -7.39 -22.37
N GLY A 166 30.07 -8.70 -22.23
CA GLY A 166 31.29 -9.26 -21.64
C GLY A 166 31.38 -9.18 -20.10
N ALA A 167 30.37 -8.62 -19.44
CA ALA A 167 30.23 -8.63 -17.98
C ALA A 167 29.45 -9.87 -17.51
N GLU A 168 29.99 -10.64 -16.57
CA GLU A 168 29.27 -11.76 -15.93
C GLU A 168 28.13 -11.25 -15.05
N ILE A 169 26.93 -11.82 -15.21
CA ILE A 169 25.71 -11.36 -14.52
C ILE A 169 25.77 -11.61 -13.00
N SER A 170 26.56 -12.59 -12.57
CA SER A 170 26.83 -12.94 -11.18
C SER A 170 27.77 -11.98 -10.45
N GLN A 171 28.72 -11.37 -11.16
CA GLN A 171 29.77 -10.58 -10.52
C GLN A 171 29.23 -9.23 -9.98
N THR A 172 29.89 -8.71 -8.95
CA THR A 172 29.61 -7.39 -8.35
C THR A 172 30.77 -6.44 -8.65
N PHE A 173 30.54 -5.13 -8.66
CA PHE A 173 31.60 -4.14 -8.94
C PHE A 173 32.84 -4.32 -8.03
N LEU A 174 32.61 -4.57 -6.73
CA LEU A 174 33.68 -4.72 -5.73
C LEU A 174 34.40 -6.07 -5.80
N ARG A 175 33.77 -7.10 -6.37
CA ARG A 175 34.34 -8.48 -6.45
C ARG A 175 34.74 -8.88 -7.87
N ALA A 176 34.59 -7.98 -8.84
CA ALA A 176 34.88 -8.25 -10.24
C ALA A 176 36.35 -8.60 -10.46
N ASN A 177 36.61 -9.83 -10.94
CA ASN A 177 37.92 -10.40 -11.17
C ASN A 177 37.96 -11.20 -12.48
N GLY A 178 39.19 -11.53 -12.94
CA GLY A 178 39.41 -12.23 -14.21
C GLY A 178 39.01 -11.44 -15.46
N ASP A 179 38.87 -12.17 -16.56
CA ASP A 179 38.62 -11.63 -17.89
C ASP A 179 37.19 -11.12 -18.05
N GLY A 180 37.07 -9.83 -18.38
CA GLY A 180 35.80 -9.10 -18.40
C GLY A 180 35.50 -8.30 -17.12
N SER A 181 36.36 -8.34 -16.09
CA SER A 181 36.18 -7.53 -14.86
C SER A 181 36.09 -6.02 -15.11
N ALA A 182 36.76 -5.49 -16.14
CA ALA A 182 36.58 -4.12 -16.60
C ALA A 182 35.16 -3.86 -17.10
N ASN A 183 34.61 -4.77 -17.92
CA ASN A 183 33.25 -4.69 -18.44
C ASN A 183 32.23 -4.80 -17.30
N VAL A 184 32.44 -5.68 -16.30
CA VAL A 184 31.59 -5.75 -15.10
C VAL A 184 31.56 -4.40 -14.37
N LYS A 185 32.72 -3.75 -14.18
CA LYS A 185 32.79 -2.43 -13.53
C LYS A 185 32.05 -1.36 -14.32
N VAL A 186 32.21 -1.31 -15.65
CA VAL A 186 31.50 -0.36 -16.54
C VAL A 186 29.99 -0.60 -16.53
N VAL A 187 29.55 -1.84 -16.75
CA VAL A 187 28.11 -2.21 -16.77
C VAL A 187 27.47 -1.95 -15.41
N ALA A 188 28.14 -2.27 -14.30
CA ALA A 188 27.66 -1.94 -12.96
C ALA A 188 27.48 -0.43 -12.76
N VAL A 189 28.49 0.39 -13.09
CA VAL A 189 28.41 1.86 -12.97
C VAL A 189 27.26 2.42 -13.80
N VAL A 190 27.12 1.99 -15.06
CA VAL A 190 26.03 2.42 -15.94
C VAL A 190 24.66 2.04 -15.34
N LEU A 191 24.47 0.79 -14.90
CA LEU A 191 23.21 0.36 -14.28
C LEU A 191 22.91 1.12 -12.97
N ILE A 192 23.92 1.38 -12.13
CA ILE A 192 23.78 2.12 -10.88
C ILE A 192 23.36 3.57 -11.15
N ILE A 193 23.97 4.24 -12.14
CA ILE A 193 23.59 5.59 -12.55
C ILE A 193 22.15 5.58 -13.11
N LEU A 194 21.81 4.65 -14.00
CA LEU A 194 20.48 4.57 -14.61
C LEU A 194 19.37 4.25 -13.60
N MET A 195 19.58 3.33 -12.65
CA MET A 195 18.58 3.03 -11.62
C MET A 195 18.42 4.18 -10.63
N THR A 196 19.52 4.85 -10.27
CA THR A 196 19.52 6.00 -9.35
C THR A 196 18.81 7.19 -10.00
N ALA A 197 19.09 7.47 -11.28
CA ALA A 197 18.42 8.52 -12.05
C ALA A 197 16.93 8.24 -12.24
N THR A 198 16.55 7.04 -12.70
CA THR A 198 15.12 6.68 -12.88
C THR A 198 14.35 6.70 -11.57
N MET A 199 14.94 6.27 -10.45
CA MET A 199 14.33 6.40 -9.13
C MET A 199 14.17 7.87 -8.71
N PHE A 200 15.23 8.68 -8.80
CA PHE A 200 15.19 10.09 -8.44
C PHE A 200 14.14 10.85 -9.26
N ILE A 201 14.09 10.63 -10.58
CA ILE A 201 13.09 11.21 -11.48
C ILE A 201 11.67 10.80 -11.07
N THR A 202 11.45 9.52 -10.74
CA THR A 202 10.14 9.01 -10.30
C THR A 202 9.68 9.66 -8.99
N GLN A 203 10.59 9.74 -8.00
CA GLN A 203 10.31 10.36 -6.70
C GLN A 203 10.11 11.88 -6.82
N LEU A 204 10.89 12.55 -7.68
CA LEU A 204 10.74 13.97 -7.98
C LEU A 204 9.43 14.27 -8.73
N GLN A 205 9.01 13.39 -9.64
CA GLN A 205 7.74 13.50 -10.35
C GLN A 205 6.55 13.39 -9.39
N LEU A 206 6.59 12.42 -8.46
CA LEU A 206 5.57 12.27 -7.41
C LEU A 206 5.44 13.57 -6.60
N MET A 207 6.57 14.10 -6.09
CA MET A 207 6.60 15.31 -5.26
C MET A 207 6.18 16.58 -6.02
N ARG A 208 6.56 16.75 -7.28
CA ARG A 208 6.29 17.98 -8.04
C ARG A 208 4.92 18.01 -8.73
N LYS A 209 4.34 16.85 -9.07
CA LYS A 209 3.10 16.79 -9.87
C LYS A 209 1.88 16.28 -9.09
N ASN A 210 2.07 15.45 -8.07
CA ASN A 210 0.98 14.71 -7.41
C ASN A 210 0.99 14.87 -5.87
N MET A 211 1.43 16.05 -5.42
CA MET A 211 1.29 16.57 -4.06
C MET A 211 0.74 18.01 -4.16
N PRO A 212 -0.20 18.41 -3.29
CA PRO A 212 -0.71 19.79 -3.26
C PRO A 212 0.38 20.71 -2.68
N LYS A 213 0.35 22.01 -3.02
CA LYS A 213 1.43 22.95 -2.64
C LYS A 213 1.57 23.04 -1.11
N GLU A 214 0.45 22.97 -0.42
CA GLU A 214 0.31 23.02 1.03
C GLU A 214 0.98 21.79 1.67
N ALA A 215 1.02 20.63 1.00
CA ALA A 215 1.69 19.43 1.49
C ALA A 215 3.23 19.47 1.34
N LEU A 216 3.79 20.52 0.72
CA LEU A 216 5.24 20.73 0.58
C LEU A 216 5.86 21.49 1.76
N GLU A 217 5.04 21.86 2.75
CA GLU A 217 5.40 22.57 3.96
C GLU A 217 5.27 21.70 5.23
N GLY A 218 6.17 21.90 6.19
CA GLY A 218 6.16 21.20 7.48
C GLY A 218 6.96 19.89 7.52
N GLN A 219 6.89 19.21 8.66
CA GLN A 219 7.75 18.07 9.01
C GLN A 219 7.61 16.87 8.04
N ALA A 220 6.38 16.58 7.57
CA ALA A 220 6.13 15.49 6.63
C ALA A 220 6.80 15.74 5.26
N ALA A 221 6.72 16.97 4.76
CA ALA A 221 7.39 17.38 3.53
C ALA A 221 8.92 17.32 3.64
N GLN A 222 9.47 17.70 4.80
CA GLN A 222 10.90 17.57 5.08
C GLN A 222 11.34 16.10 5.09
N MET A 223 10.57 15.19 5.70
CA MET A 223 10.85 13.76 5.68
C MET A 223 10.86 13.18 4.25
N GLN A 224 9.91 13.61 3.40
CA GLN A 224 9.89 13.22 1.99
C GLN A 224 11.07 13.81 1.18
N LYS A 225 11.49 15.05 1.45
CA LYS A 225 12.68 15.67 0.84
C LYS A 225 13.96 14.94 1.26
N ILE A 226 14.09 14.55 2.54
CA ILE A 226 15.20 13.72 3.02
C ILE A 226 15.22 12.39 2.27
N MET A 227 14.07 11.70 2.16
CA MET A 227 13.98 10.44 1.42
C MET A 227 14.33 10.60 -0.06
N LEU A 228 13.90 11.69 -0.70
CA LEU A 228 14.21 12.01 -2.11
C LEU A 228 15.72 12.17 -2.38
N TYR A 229 16.51 12.69 -1.45
CA TYR A 229 17.95 12.92 -1.67
C TYR A 229 18.84 11.85 -1.05
N VAL A 230 18.53 11.36 0.15
CA VAL A 230 19.36 10.37 0.86
C VAL A 230 19.24 8.97 0.24
N PHE A 231 18.05 8.56 -0.19
CA PHE A 231 17.84 7.20 -0.71
C PHE A 231 18.59 6.96 -2.04
N PRO A 232 18.58 7.89 -3.02
CA PRO A 232 19.44 7.78 -4.21
C PRO A 232 20.94 7.68 -3.88
N ILE A 233 21.44 8.43 -2.88
CA ILE A 233 22.86 8.33 -2.46
C ILE A 233 23.15 6.95 -1.86
N PHE A 234 22.25 6.41 -1.05
CA PHE A 234 22.37 5.05 -0.51
C PHE A 234 22.41 3.99 -1.63
N PHE A 235 21.63 4.15 -2.69
CA PHE A 235 21.66 3.24 -3.85
C PHE A 235 22.88 3.45 -4.74
N LEU A 236 23.36 4.68 -4.89
CA LEU A 236 24.58 5.01 -5.63
C LEU A 236 25.84 4.38 -4.99
N ILE A 237 25.92 4.37 -3.65
CA ILE A 237 27.05 3.78 -2.90
C ILE A 237 26.84 2.27 -2.66
N GLY A 238 25.62 1.87 -2.28
CA GLY A 238 25.27 0.47 -2.02
C GLY A 238 25.30 -0.39 -3.28
N GLY A 239 24.98 0.20 -4.44
CA GLY A 239 24.95 -0.44 -5.76
C GLY A 239 26.17 -1.31 -6.06
N PHE A 240 27.36 -0.86 -5.68
CA PHE A 240 28.62 -1.55 -5.94
C PHE A 240 28.75 -2.93 -5.25
N ASN A 241 27.93 -3.21 -4.23
CA ASN A 241 27.94 -4.51 -3.54
C ASN A 241 27.09 -5.58 -4.22
N PHE A 242 26.20 -5.22 -5.16
CA PHE A 242 25.20 -6.12 -5.70
C PHE A 242 25.60 -6.74 -7.06
N PRO A 243 25.17 -7.98 -7.36
CA PRO A 243 25.38 -8.61 -8.67
C PRO A 243 24.73 -7.83 -9.81
N ILE A 244 25.34 -7.86 -11.01
CA ILE A 244 24.76 -7.26 -12.24
C ILE A 244 23.30 -7.69 -12.45
N GLY A 245 22.95 -8.97 -12.22
CA GLY A 245 21.56 -9.45 -12.34
C GLY A 245 20.57 -8.76 -11.39
N VAL A 246 20.99 -8.45 -10.16
CA VAL A 246 20.18 -7.69 -9.20
C VAL A 246 20.08 -6.21 -9.62
N LEU A 247 21.15 -5.65 -10.20
CA LEU A 247 21.15 -4.29 -10.74
C LEU A 247 20.19 -4.16 -11.95
N ILE A 248 20.17 -5.16 -12.84
CA ILE A 248 19.20 -5.26 -13.96
C ILE A 248 17.77 -5.31 -13.43
N TYR A 249 17.51 -6.15 -12.41
CA TYR A 249 16.20 -6.18 -11.75
C TYR A 249 15.77 -4.79 -11.25
N TRP A 250 16.62 -4.08 -10.50
CA TRP A 250 16.26 -2.75 -10.00
C TRP A 250 16.02 -1.76 -11.11
N PHE A 251 16.83 -1.77 -12.17
CA PHE A 251 16.63 -0.89 -13.31
C PHE A 251 15.26 -1.13 -13.99
N VAL A 252 14.92 -2.39 -14.32
CA VAL A 252 13.61 -2.72 -14.93
C VAL A 252 12.46 -2.40 -13.96
N SER A 253 12.62 -2.72 -12.69
CA SER A 253 11.69 -2.42 -11.60
C SER A 253 11.43 -0.90 -11.46
N ASN A 254 12.45 -0.07 -11.62
CA ASN A 254 12.34 1.39 -11.59
C ASN A 254 11.70 1.93 -12.88
N VAL A 255 12.08 1.44 -14.06
CA VAL A 255 11.44 1.81 -15.34
C VAL A 255 9.95 1.46 -15.34
N TRP A 256 9.58 0.26 -14.88
CA TRP A 256 8.19 -0.11 -14.67
C TRP A 256 7.48 0.86 -13.74
N THR A 257 8.09 1.17 -12.58
CA THR A 257 7.50 2.08 -11.58
C THR A 257 7.31 3.48 -12.16
N MET A 258 8.27 3.99 -12.94
CA MET A 258 8.18 5.27 -13.63
C MET A 258 7.01 5.30 -14.64
N GLY A 259 6.87 4.25 -15.45
CA GLY A 259 5.75 4.09 -16.39
C GLY A 259 4.39 3.99 -15.70
N GLN A 260 4.28 3.15 -14.67
CA GLN A 260 3.09 3.01 -13.83
C GLN A 260 2.73 4.35 -13.16
N GLN A 261 3.71 5.05 -12.58
CA GLN A 261 3.52 6.33 -11.91
C GLN A 261 3.07 7.42 -12.88
N PHE A 262 3.65 7.47 -14.08
CA PHE A 262 3.22 8.37 -15.16
C PHE A 262 1.77 8.10 -15.57
N TYR A 263 1.38 6.84 -15.77
CA TYR A 263 0.01 6.46 -16.10
C TYR A 263 -0.99 6.82 -14.99
N VAL A 264 -0.66 6.48 -13.73
CA VAL A 264 -1.51 6.75 -12.57
C VAL A 264 -1.71 8.25 -12.36
N ILE A 265 -0.63 9.04 -12.34
CA ILE A 265 -0.73 10.51 -12.18
C ILE A 265 -1.55 11.12 -13.33
N ARG A 266 -1.43 10.61 -14.56
CA ARG A 266 -2.17 11.16 -15.71
C ARG A 266 -3.67 10.81 -15.69
N ARG A 267 -4.05 9.64 -15.16
CA ARG A 267 -5.43 9.12 -15.23
C ARG A 267 -6.23 9.24 -13.93
N ASN A 268 -5.56 9.31 -12.78
CA ASN A 268 -6.17 9.49 -11.46
C ASN A 268 -5.26 10.38 -10.56
N PRO A 269 -5.01 11.65 -10.95
CA PRO A 269 -4.26 12.59 -10.11
C PRO A 269 -4.98 12.86 -8.79
N ALA A 270 -4.23 13.21 -7.76
CA ALA A 270 -4.80 13.64 -6.48
C ALA A 270 -5.44 15.04 -6.61
N PRO A 271 -6.62 15.29 -6.00
CA PRO A 271 -7.24 16.63 -5.99
C PRO A 271 -6.33 17.72 -5.42
N GLY A 272 -6.45 18.95 -5.93
CA GLY A 272 -5.62 20.08 -5.50
C GLY A 272 -4.14 20.00 -5.90
N THR A 273 -3.80 19.18 -6.89
CA THR A 273 -2.41 19.03 -7.39
C THR A 273 -2.25 19.54 -8.80
N PRO A 274 -1.05 20.00 -9.22
CA PRO A 274 -0.83 20.47 -10.59
C PRO A 274 -1.17 19.45 -11.69
N ALA A 275 -1.12 18.14 -11.38
CA ALA A 275 -1.55 17.10 -12.32
C ALA A 275 -3.08 17.00 -12.46
N TYR A 276 -3.83 17.39 -11.43
CA TYR A 276 -5.29 17.48 -11.43
C TYR A 276 -5.74 18.68 -12.25
N ASP A 277 -5.18 19.87 -11.99
CA ASP A 277 -5.46 21.10 -12.74
C ASP A 277 -5.17 20.90 -14.25
N ALA A 278 -4.04 20.27 -14.57
CA ALA A 278 -3.67 19.93 -15.95
C ALA A 278 -4.54 18.83 -16.57
N MET A 279 -5.24 18.03 -15.77
CA MET A 279 -6.20 17.02 -16.24
C MET A 279 -7.57 17.65 -16.53
N GLU A 280 -8.02 18.59 -15.71
CA GLU A 280 -9.22 19.40 -15.96
C GLU A 280 -9.04 20.33 -17.16
N ALA A 281 -7.89 20.99 -17.29
CA ALA A 281 -7.57 21.82 -18.46
C ALA A 281 -7.67 21.01 -19.78
N ARG A 282 -7.12 19.79 -19.82
CA ARG A 282 -7.24 18.88 -20.98
C ARG A 282 -8.67 18.42 -21.25
N LYS A 283 -9.48 18.18 -20.21
CA LYS A 283 -10.92 17.85 -20.37
C LYS A 283 -11.66 19.03 -20.99
N ARG A 284 -11.43 20.25 -20.48
CA ARG A 284 -12.02 21.48 -21.01
C ARG A 284 -11.69 21.70 -22.48
N GLU A 285 -10.41 21.61 -22.85
CA GLU A 285 -9.95 21.71 -24.25
C GLU A 285 -10.60 20.66 -25.16
N HIS A 286 -10.66 19.40 -24.73
CA HIS A 286 -11.31 18.33 -25.47
C HIS A 286 -12.83 18.54 -25.63
N ASN A 287 -13.51 19.07 -24.61
CA ASN A 287 -14.94 19.37 -24.67
C ASN A 287 -15.22 20.53 -25.63
N LEU A 288 -14.42 21.61 -25.57
CA LEU A 288 -14.48 22.73 -26.53
C LEU A 288 -14.26 22.25 -27.97
N ARG A 289 -13.24 21.40 -28.21
CA ARG A 289 -13.01 20.77 -29.53
C ARG A 289 -14.14 19.86 -30.03
N LYS A 290 -15.06 19.44 -29.16
CA LYS A 290 -16.25 18.63 -29.50
C LYS A 290 -17.56 19.41 -29.44
N GLY A 291 -17.51 20.75 -29.37
CA GLY A 291 -18.71 21.59 -29.30
C GLY A 291 -19.59 21.33 -28.08
N ARG A 292 -19.03 20.73 -27.01
CA ARG A 292 -19.74 20.49 -25.76
C ARG A 292 -19.51 21.66 -24.80
N PRO A 293 -20.51 22.06 -24.00
CA PRO A 293 -20.31 23.08 -22.97
C PRO A 293 -19.17 22.67 -22.04
N ALA A 294 -18.34 23.65 -21.69
CA ALA A 294 -17.26 23.50 -20.73
C ALA A 294 -17.83 23.64 -19.32
N GLU A 295 -18.58 22.64 -18.85
CA GLU A 295 -19.14 22.66 -17.49
C GLU A 295 -18.05 22.81 -16.42
N ASP A 296 -18.45 23.47 -15.33
CA ASP A 296 -17.58 24.34 -14.56
C ASP A 296 -16.49 23.65 -13.75
N GLY A 297 -15.38 24.37 -13.58
CA GLY A 297 -14.38 24.02 -12.59
C GLY A 297 -14.86 24.40 -11.19
N LEU A 298 -14.87 23.43 -10.28
CA LEU A 298 -15.00 23.64 -8.82
C LEU A 298 -16.14 24.56 -8.37
N ALA A 299 -17.37 24.08 -8.55
CA ALA A 299 -18.27 24.15 -7.40
C ALA A 299 -17.63 23.32 -6.27
N ILE A 300 -17.09 23.98 -5.26
CA ILE A 300 -16.88 23.34 -3.96
C ILE A 300 -18.28 23.08 -3.43
N ALA A 301 -18.77 21.86 -3.65
CA ALA A 301 -19.90 21.35 -2.90
C ALA A 301 -19.43 21.24 -1.44
N ASP A 302 -19.83 22.23 -0.66
CA ASP A 302 -19.67 22.25 0.79
C ASP A 302 -20.56 21.14 1.36
N ASP A 303 -20.00 19.93 1.49
CA ASP A 303 -20.65 18.80 2.15
C ASP A 303 -20.62 18.99 3.66
N THR A 304 -21.33 20.04 4.11
CA THR A 304 -21.65 20.32 5.50
C THR A 304 -23.16 20.48 5.70
N THR A 305 -23.99 19.65 5.05
CA THR A 305 -25.35 19.28 5.54
C THR A 305 -26.04 18.11 4.80
N GLU A 306 -25.40 16.95 4.65
CA GLU A 306 -26.19 15.71 4.57
C GLU A 306 -26.40 15.11 5.97
N THR A 307 -27.49 15.57 6.61
CA THR A 307 -28.12 14.86 7.72
C THR A 307 -28.38 13.42 7.28
N THR A 308 -27.90 12.44 8.05
CA THR A 308 -28.13 11.01 7.79
C THR A 308 -29.62 10.69 7.81
N THR A 309 -30.27 10.78 6.65
CA THR A 309 -31.53 10.10 6.38
C THR A 309 -31.18 8.75 5.77
N ASP A 310 -31.47 7.68 6.53
CA ASP A 310 -31.27 6.29 6.13
C ASP A 310 -32.13 5.97 4.90
N ARG A 311 -31.60 6.26 3.72
CA ARG A 311 -32.25 5.95 2.44
C ARG A 311 -32.04 4.47 2.12
N ARG A 312 -32.65 3.62 2.95
CA ARG A 312 -32.95 2.22 2.59
C ARG A 312 -33.43 2.16 1.14
N PRO A 313 -32.89 1.26 0.30
CA PRO A 313 -33.34 1.16 -1.08
C PRO A 313 -34.83 0.84 -1.09
N ALA A 314 -35.61 1.69 -1.77
CA ALA A 314 -37.05 1.53 -1.86
C ALA A 314 -37.38 0.15 -2.42
N GLN A 315 -38.03 -0.69 -1.61
CA GLN A 315 -38.29 -2.07 -1.96
C GLN A 315 -39.23 -2.12 -3.16
N ARG A 316 -38.67 -2.47 -4.33
CA ARG A 316 -39.39 -2.52 -5.60
C ARG A 316 -40.58 -3.48 -5.46
N GLN A 317 -41.78 -2.93 -5.33
CA GLN A 317 -43.01 -3.72 -5.29
C GLN A 317 -43.20 -4.38 -6.67
N GLN A 318 -42.80 -5.65 -6.78
CA GLN A 318 -43.17 -6.46 -7.92
C GLN A 318 -44.70 -6.68 -7.86
N PRO A 319 -45.45 -6.43 -8.94
CA PRO A 319 -46.86 -6.78 -8.98
C PRO A 319 -46.99 -8.29 -8.83
N LYS A 320 -47.65 -8.75 -7.75
CA LYS A 320 -47.90 -10.17 -7.52
C LYS A 320 -48.73 -10.71 -8.69
N ARG A 321 -48.21 -11.72 -9.40
CA ARG A 321 -49.02 -12.54 -10.30
C ARG A 321 -50.21 -13.12 -9.51
N GLN A 322 -51.43 -12.82 -9.95
CA GLN A 322 -52.62 -13.47 -9.40
C GLN A 322 -52.57 -14.98 -9.68
N SER A 323 -52.96 -15.77 -8.68
CA SER A 323 -53.14 -17.21 -8.83
C SER A 323 -54.20 -17.53 -9.88
N ARG A 324 -53.99 -18.59 -10.65
CA ARG A 324 -54.90 -19.09 -11.69
C ARG A 324 -56.26 -19.54 -11.14
N SER A 325 -56.42 -19.63 -9.82
CA SER A 325 -57.67 -19.98 -9.12
C SER A 325 -58.74 -18.88 -9.17
N ASN A 326 -58.38 -17.60 -9.32
CA ASN A 326 -59.36 -16.48 -9.30
C ASN A 326 -59.91 -16.11 -10.70
N ARG A 327 -59.67 -16.93 -11.74
CA ARG A 327 -60.09 -16.64 -13.13
C ARG A 327 -61.24 -17.54 -13.62
N LYS A 328 -62.21 -17.82 -12.75
CA LYS A 328 -63.49 -18.48 -13.10
C LYS A 328 -64.66 -17.75 -12.45
N GLY A 329 -65.52 -17.16 -13.28
CA GLY A 329 -66.77 -16.51 -12.87
C GLY A 329 -67.12 -15.33 -13.78
N GLY A 330 -68.17 -15.49 -14.59
CA GLY A 330 -68.76 -14.39 -15.39
C GLY A 330 -68.12 -14.18 -16.77
N GLY A 331 -68.76 -14.70 -17.81
CA GLY A 331 -68.64 -14.16 -19.17
C GLY A 331 -69.92 -13.41 -19.54
N GLY A 332 -69.85 -12.38 -20.39
CA GLY A 332 -71.04 -11.69 -20.88
C GLY A 332 -70.78 -10.31 -21.51
N ALA A 333 -70.67 -10.29 -22.85
CA ALA A 333 -70.91 -9.18 -23.80
C ALA A 333 -70.23 -7.78 -23.64
N PRO A 334 -69.88 -7.11 -24.76
CA PRO A 334 -69.36 -5.73 -24.77
C PRO A 334 -70.45 -4.67 -25.07
N GLY A 335 -70.29 -3.44 -24.57
CA GLY A 335 -71.20 -2.32 -24.83
C GLY A 335 -70.56 -0.93 -24.75
N ALA A 336 -70.49 -0.26 -25.91
CA ALA A 336 -70.42 1.17 -26.22
C ALA A 336 -69.95 2.24 -25.18
N ALA A 337 -68.89 2.98 -25.59
CA ALA A 337 -68.84 4.44 -25.81
C ALA A 337 -68.92 5.49 -24.66
N THR A 338 -68.18 6.60 -24.89
CA THR A 338 -68.37 7.98 -24.34
C THR A 338 -68.21 8.20 -22.81
N SER A 339 -67.88 9.38 -22.28
CA SER A 339 -67.07 10.56 -22.69
C SER A 339 -67.09 11.59 -21.54
N ALA A 340 -66.11 12.51 -21.47
CA ALA A 340 -66.05 13.66 -20.52
C ALA A 340 -65.89 13.27 -19.02
N ALA A 341 -65.14 13.92 -18.12
CA ALA A 341 -64.61 15.28 -17.87
C ALA A 341 -65.26 15.91 -16.62
N GLY A 342 -64.49 16.70 -15.86
CA GLY A 342 -64.79 17.19 -14.51
C GLY A 342 -63.93 16.45 -13.46
N ALA A 343 -63.03 17.07 -12.68
CA ALA A 343 -63.19 18.23 -11.77
C ALA A 343 -64.17 17.92 -10.63
N SER A 344 -63.93 18.22 -9.35
CA SER A 344 -62.76 18.79 -8.63
C SER A 344 -63.09 18.76 -7.11
N ALA A 345 -62.23 19.33 -6.25
CA ALA A 345 -62.47 19.57 -4.81
C ALA A 345 -62.36 18.28 -3.94
N ASP A 346 -61.45 18.27 -2.95
CA ASP A 346 -61.68 18.67 -1.55
C ASP A 346 -62.28 17.52 -0.72
N SER A 347 -62.00 17.35 0.56
CA SER A 347 -61.10 18.04 1.51
C SER A 347 -60.80 17.05 2.66
N ASP A 348 -59.99 17.46 3.64
CA ASP A 348 -60.10 17.16 5.09
C ASP A 348 -60.54 15.77 5.61
N ALA A 349 -60.09 15.26 6.74
CA ALA A 349 -59.06 15.56 7.73
C ALA A 349 -59.25 14.51 8.85
N ASN A 350 -58.41 14.50 9.88
CA ASN A 350 -58.63 13.78 11.15
C ASN A 350 -58.69 12.23 11.08
N ALA A 351 -58.54 11.49 12.17
CA ALA A 351 -57.69 11.70 13.35
C ALA A 351 -57.55 10.35 14.07
N ALA A 352 -56.52 10.24 14.92
CA ALA A 352 -56.32 9.33 16.05
C ALA A 352 -57.31 8.16 16.31
N SER A 353 -56.76 6.98 16.64
CA SER A 353 -56.79 6.49 18.04
C SER A 353 -55.90 5.26 18.30
N ASN A 354 -55.46 5.11 19.55
CA ASN A 354 -54.81 3.92 20.11
C ASN A 354 -55.79 2.74 20.31
N GLY A 355 -55.30 1.50 20.49
CA GLY A 355 -56.14 0.45 21.08
C GLY A 355 -55.67 -1.02 21.07
N GLN A 356 -54.66 -1.34 21.90
CA GLN A 356 -54.57 -2.56 22.75
C GLN A 356 -54.65 -4.04 22.23
N ALA A 357 -53.81 -4.84 22.91
CA ALA A 357 -54.03 -6.22 23.41
C ALA A 357 -53.66 -7.49 22.59
N SER A 358 -52.59 -8.15 23.08
CA SER A 358 -52.27 -9.60 23.01
C SER A 358 -53.30 -10.47 23.80
N PRO A 359 -53.25 -11.83 23.91
CA PRO A 359 -52.05 -12.66 24.23
C PRO A 359 -52.03 -14.15 23.72
N SER A 360 -51.15 -14.96 24.34
CA SER A 360 -51.04 -16.45 24.33
C SER A 360 -50.09 -17.09 23.30
N ALA A 361 -49.33 -18.17 23.58
CA ALA A 361 -48.89 -18.82 24.84
C ALA A 361 -47.66 -19.75 24.60
N LYS A 362 -47.00 -20.20 25.68
CA LYS A 362 -45.87 -21.17 25.79
C LYS A 362 -46.36 -22.64 25.70
N PRO A 363 -45.55 -23.75 25.69
CA PRO A 363 -44.32 -24.07 26.48
C PRO A 363 -43.16 -24.68 25.62
N GLU A 364 -42.01 -25.21 26.07
CA GLU A 364 -41.13 -25.22 27.27
C GLU A 364 -40.48 -26.62 27.47
N ALA A 365 -39.14 -26.72 27.47
CA ALA A 365 -38.27 -27.65 28.24
C ALA A 365 -36.78 -27.31 27.91
N ALA A 366 -35.88 -26.90 28.82
CA ALA A 366 -35.28 -27.59 29.98
C ALA A 366 -34.35 -28.77 29.54
N LYS A 367 -33.08 -28.96 29.94
CA LYS A 367 -32.27 -28.78 31.18
C LYS A 367 -30.76 -29.02 30.82
N LYS A 368 -29.68 -28.74 31.58
CA LYS A 368 -29.38 -27.99 32.84
C LYS A 368 -27.83 -27.77 32.99
N THR A 369 -27.39 -26.62 33.54
CA THR A 369 -26.21 -26.36 34.43
C THR A 369 -24.90 -27.19 34.42
N GLN A 370 -23.75 -26.50 34.55
CA GLN A 370 -22.96 -26.48 35.81
C GLN A 370 -22.11 -25.20 35.97
N ALA A 371 -21.72 -24.88 37.21
CA ALA A 371 -21.08 -23.61 37.58
C ALA A 371 -20.15 -23.76 38.81
N GLY A 372 -19.20 -22.82 38.96
CA GLY A 372 -18.36 -22.65 40.16
C GLY A 372 -17.00 -22.01 39.81
N ALA A 373 -16.32 -21.26 40.67
CA ALA A 373 -16.73 -20.58 41.90
C ALA A 373 -15.73 -19.43 42.17
N ALA A 374 -16.14 -18.37 42.90
CA ALA A 374 -15.29 -17.21 43.16
C ALA A 374 -14.48 -17.33 44.48
N LYS A 375 -13.33 -16.63 44.56
CA LYS A 375 -12.71 -16.26 45.85
C LYS A 375 -11.96 -14.92 45.74
N LYS A 376 -12.03 -14.10 46.80
CA LYS A 376 -11.43 -12.76 46.93
C LYS A 376 -10.42 -12.71 48.09
N GLN A 377 -9.38 -11.89 47.92
CA GLN A 377 -8.67 -11.12 48.98
C GLN A 377 -7.81 -11.92 50.00
N PRO A 378 -6.86 -11.29 50.74
CA PRO A 378 -6.76 -9.84 51.08
C PRO A 378 -5.42 -9.13 50.79
N ALA A 379 -5.38 -7.85 51.15
CA ALA A 379 -4.20 -6.98 51.05
C ALA A 379 -3.30 -7.07 52.31
N GLY A 380 -2.00 -6.80 52.13
CA GLY A 380 -1.02 -6.63 53.20
C GLY A 380 -0.07 -5.47 52.89
N LYS A 381 0.34 -4.70 53.90
CA LYS A 381 1.10 -3.43 53.79
C LYS A 381 2.36 -3.47 54.67
N LYS A 382 3.37 -2.67 54.30
CA LYS A 382 4.73 -2.55 54.91
C LYS A 382 5.68 -3.72 54.54
N GLY A 383 6.94 -3.53 54.20
CA GLY A 383 7.69 -2.30 53.89
C GLY A 383 9.16 -2.38 54.30
N SER A 384 10.11 -2.23 53.37
CA SER A 384 11.50 -1.85 53.67
C SER A 384 12.23 -1.29 52.44
N THR A 385 13.15 -0.38 52.71
CA THR A 385 14.01 0.44 51.82
C THR A 385 15.01 -0.35 50.95
N ALA A 386 15.31 0.13 49.73
CA ALA A 386 16.63 0.70 49.38
C ALA A 386 16.78 1.21 47.92
N LYS A 387 17.51 2.33 47.77
CA LYS A 387 18.25 2.84 46.59
C LYS A 387 17.59 2.85 45.19
N ARG A 388 17.07 4.02 44.82
CA ARG A 388 17.12 4.55 43.44
C ARG A 388 18.54 5.02 43.09
N GLN A 389 19.00 4.79 41.85
CA GLN A 389 20.06 5.57 41.20
C GLN A 389 19.57 6.06 39.82
N PRO A 390 19.64 7.36 39.49
CA PRO A 390 19.30 7.88 38.17
C PRO A 390 20.54 8.19 37.32
N ALA A 391 20.92 7.29 36.42
CA ALA A 391 22.05 7.49 35.50
C ALA A 391 21.62 8.26 34.22
N ALA A 392 21.28 9.54 34.36
CA ALA A 392 20.90 10.39 33.21
C ALA A 392 21.29 11.87 33.43
N LYS A 393 22.61 12.15 33.50
CA LYS A 393 23.21 13.51 33.42
C LYS A 393 24.76 13.45 33.41
N SER A 394 25.39 13.10 32.27
CA SER A 394 26.87 13.20 32.14
C SER A 394 27.40 13.58 30.75
N ALA A 395 26.54 13.78 29.74
CA ALA A 395 26.96 14.20 28.40
C ALA A 395 26.99 15.74 28.19
N ALA A 396 26.23 16.51 28.98
CA ALA A 396 26.03 17.95 28.75
C ALA A 396 27.15 18.86 29.30
N GLN A 397 28.00 18.39 30.22
CA GLN A 397 29.05 19.21 30.84
C GLN A 397 30.45 19.07 30.21
N LYS A 398 30.67 18.12 29.28
CA LYS A 398 31.98 17.94 28.62
C LYS A 398 32.22 18.78 27.36
N LYS A 399 31.22 19.49 26.82
CA LYS A 399 31.39 20.39 25.65
C LYS A 399 31.62 21.87 25.96
N ALA A 400 31.51 22.29 27.24
CA ALA A 400 31.79 23.67 27.64
C ALA A 400 33.29 23.96 27.88
N ALA A 401 34.14 22.93 28.00
CA ALA A 401 35.55 23.05 28.37
C ALA A 401 36.53 23.06 27.18
N GLN A 402 36.08 22.83 25.94
CA GLN A 402 36.94 22.68 24.75
C GLN A 402 36.94 23.90 23.80
N LYS A 403 36.35 25.03 24.21
CA LYS A 403 36.26 26.26 23.41
C LYS A 403 37.07 27.44 23.98
N LYS A 404 38.12 27.15 24.78
CA LYS A 404 38.97 28.14 25.45
C LYS A 404 40.49 27.91 25.32
N SER A 405 40.93 27.09 24.36
CA SER A 405 42.36 26.91 24.03
C SER A 405 42.54 26.89 22.50
N GLY A 406 43.04 27.99 21.92
CA GLY A 406 43.24 28.10 20.47
C GLY A 406 43.08 29.54 19.96
N GLY A 407 43.92 30.45 20.43
CA GLY A 407 43.98 31.84 19.94
C GLY A 407 45.18 32.58 20.51
N SER A 408 45.93 33.25 19.64
CA SER A 408 47.13 34.08 19.92
C SER A 408 48.40 33.36 20.41
N ARG A 409 49.18 32.81 19.47
CA ARG A 409 50.31 33.55 18.87
C ARG A 409 50.64 33.00 17.49
#